data_AF-A0A8T4M3E1-F1
#
_entry.id   AF-A0A8T4M3E1-F1
#
_cell.length_a   1.000
_cell.length_b   1.000
_cell.length_c   1.000
_cell.angle_alpha   90.00
_cell.angle_beta   90.00
_cell.angle_gamma   90.00
#
_symmetry.space_group_name_H-M   'P 1'
#
loop_
_entity.id
_entity.type
_entity.pdbx_description
1 polymer ?
#
loop_
_entity_poly.entity_id
_entity_poly.type
_entity_poly.pdbx_seq_one_letter_code
_entity_poly.pdbx_strand_id
1 'polypeptide(L)'
;MRKEDTDKLWLATLSECNEVQRRRLAGVRTIEIGRGGLLHVCKLTGMSHHTIIKGMKEVRNTKRPQTARLRKEGGGRKKIIDKNPNVKKEIENILEENTAGDPMSKLKWTNKSTYTIADELKNKNHNASEVTVGRIIKQLGYSLQSNIK
;
A
#
# COMPACT_ATOMS: atom_id res chain seq x y z
N MET A 1 24.43 31.98 22.51
CA MET A 1 24.76 30.68 21.89
C MET A 1 25.24 30.94 20.47
N ARG A 2 26.37 30.38 20.02
CA ARG A 2 26.86 30.61 18.65
C ARG A 2 26.00 29.79 17.67
N LYS A 3 25.89 30.21 16.41
CA LYS A 3 25.11 29.49 15.37
C LYS A 3 25.57 28.03 15.21
N GLU A 4 26.87 27.78 15.32
CA GLU A 4 27.45 26.44 15.24
C GLU A 4 26.96 25.50 16.35
N ASP A 5 26.67 26.03 17.54
CA ASP A 5 26.14 25.26 18.67
C ASP A 5 24.67 24.88 18.42
N THR A 6 23.89 25.78 17.81
CA THR A 6 22.48 25.50 17.47
C THR A 6 22.35 24.42 16.41
N ASP A 7 23.23 24.41 15.40
CA ASP A 7 23.14 23.46 14.30
C ASP A 7 23.52 22.04 14.75
N LYS A 8 24.50 21.92 15.66
CA LYS A 8 24.85 20.63 16.27
C LYS A 8 23.71 20.04 17.10
N LEU A 9 23.10 20.84 17.98
CA LEU A 9 21.95 20.42 18.77
C LEU A 9 20.78 20.01 17.86
N TRP A 10 20.54 20.78 16.82
CA TRP A 10 19.49 20.47 15.84
C TRP A 10 19.77 19.16 15.09
N LEU A 11 21.00 18.90 14.64
CA LEU A 11 21.38 17.64 14.02
C LEU A 11 21.21 16.44 14.96
N ALA A 12 21.54 16.59 16.24
CA ALA A 12 21.28 15.56 17.24
C ALA A 12 19.78 15.22 17.31
N THR A 13 18.91 16.23 17.41
CA THR A 13 17.45 15.99 17.42
C THR A 13 16.92 15.37 16.12
N LEU A 14 17.50 15.72 14.96
CA LEU A 14 17.12 15.10 13.69
C LEU A 14 17.47 13.62 13.61
N SER A 15 18.52 13.19 14.30
CA SER A 15 18.98 11.79 14.30
C SER A 15 17.95 10.87 14.94
N GLU A 16 17.26 11.35 15.98
CA GLU A 16 16.19 10.63 16.71
C GLU A 16 14.84 10.65 15.98
N CYS A 17 14.67 11.56 15.02
CA CYS A 17 13.42 11.70 14.28
C CYS A 17 13.21 10.61 13.23
N ASN A 18 11.95 10.21 13.02
CA ASN A 18 11.58 9.36 11.88
C ASN A 18 11.68 10.10 10.53
N GLU A 19 11.59 9.36 9.41
CA GLU A 19 11.75 9.88 8.05
C GLU A 19 10.88 11.12 7.76
N VAL A 20 9.64 11.12 8.24
CA VAL A 20 8.70 12.22 7.97
C VAL A 20 8.98 13.43 8.87
N GLN A 21 9.23 13.19 10.15
CA GLN A 21 9.59 14.25 11.10
C GLN A 21 10.87 14.95 10.66
N ARG A 22 11.91 14.18 10.33
CA ARG A 22 13.22 14.68 9.88
C ARG A 22 13.07 15.60 8.68
N ARG A 23 12.31 15.15 7.67
CA ARG A 23 12.03 15.92 6.45
C ARG A 23 11.25 17.21 6.71
N ARG A 24 10.27 17.18 7.61
CA ARG A 24 9.48 18.37 7.96
C ARG A 24 10.30 19.37 8.75
N LEU A 25 11.06 18.92 9.75
CA LEU A 25 11.95 19.78 10.54
C LEU A 25 13.01 20.43 9.66
N ALA A 26 13.60 19.69 8.72
CA ALA A 26 14.49 20.25 7.71
C ALA A 26 13.78 21.34 6.88
N GLY A 27 12.53 21.10 6.47
CA GLY A 27 11.70 22.08 5.78
C GLY A 27 11.44 23.35 6.61
N VAL A 28 11.12 23.21 7.89
CA VAL A 28 10.93 24.35 8.83
C VAL A 28 12.23 25.16 8.91
N ARG A 29 13.36 24.48 9.17
CA ARG A 29 14.67 25.12 9.32
C ARG A 29 15.09 25.87 8.04
N THR A 30 14.82 25.30 6.87
CA THR A 30 15.07 25.98 5.59
C THR A 30 14.21 27.24 5.43
N ILE A 31 12.94 27.21 5.84
CA ILE A 31 12.06 28.39 5.78
C ILE A 31 12.53 29.46 6.76
N GLU A 32 12.93 29.08 7.97
CA GLU A 32 13.46 29.98 9.01
C GLU A 32 14.71 30.72 8.54
N ILE A 33 15.64 30.02 7.88
CA ILE A 33 16.89 30.61 7.38
C ILE A 33 16.63 31.53 6.16
N GLY A 34 15.63 31.22 5.32
CA GLY A 34 15.29 32.01 4.15
C GLY A 34 16.24 31.78 2.96
N ARG A 35 16.77 32.86 2.37
CA ARG A 35 17.60 32.79 1.15
C ARG A 35 18.86 31.95 1.39
N GLY A 36 19.09 30.95 0.55
CA GLY A 36 20.22 30.03 0.70
C GLY A 36 20.03 28.92 1.76
N GLY A 37 18.93 28.95 2.52
CA GLY A 37 18.64 27.97 3.56
C GLY A 37 18.52 26.53 3.01
N LEU A 38 18.06 26.36 1.77
CA LEU A 38 17.98 25.04 1.14
C LEU A 38 19.36 24.40 0.98
N LEU A 39 20.31 25.15 0.40
CA LEU A 39 21.69 24.68 0.20
C LEU A 39 22.39 24.44 1.54
N HIS A 40 22.18 25.33 2.50
CA HIS A 40 22.76 25.21 3.83
C HIS A 40 22.26 23.94 4.56
N VAL A 41 20.95 23.72 4.59
CA VAL A 41 20.36 22.54 5.24
C VAL A 41 20.73 21.25 4.50
N CYS A 42 20.80 21.26 3.16
CA CYS A 42 21.34 20.13 2.39
C CYS A 42 22.77 19.78 2.82
N LYS A 43 23.66 20.76 2.92
CA LYS A 43 25.06 20.55 3.34
C LYS A 43 25.16 20.04 4.77
N LEU A 44 24.36 20.58 5.68
CA LEU A 44 24.35 20.18 7.09
C LEU A 44 23.81 18.76 7.31
N THR A 45 22.70 18.41 6.65
CA THR A 45 21.98 17.15 6.92
C THR A 45 22.34 16.02 5.96
N GLY A 46 22.99 16.32 4.84
CA GLY A 46 23.20 15.37 3.74
C GLY A 46 21.92 14.99 2.98
N MET A 47 20.77 15.59 3.29
CA MET A 47 19.49 15.26 2.66
C MET A 47 19.40 15.84 1.24
N SER A 48 18.72 15.12 0.34
CA SER A 48 18.53 15.59 -1.03
C SER A 48 17.63 16.83 -1.09
N HIS A 49 17.91 17.70 -2.07
CA HIS A 49 17.12 18.91 -2.33
C HIS A 49 15.61 18.60 -2.43
N HIS A 50 15.27 17.54 -3.15
CA HIS A 50 13.87 17.16 -3.38
C HIS A 50 13.15 16.78 -2.07
N THR A 51 13.86 16.15 -1.14
CA THR A 51 13.35 15.75 0.17
C THR A 51 13.01 16.99 1.01
N ILE A 52 13.92 17.96 1.09
CA ILE A 52 13.72 19.20 1.86
C ILE A 52 12.62 20.05 1.22
N ILE A 53 12.59 20.20 -0.10
CA ILE A 53 11.52 20.93 -0.81
C ILE A 53 10.16 20.29 -0.51
N LYS A 54 10.06 18.96 -0.54
CA LYS A 54 8.83 18.24 -0.17
C LYS A 54 8.46 18.52 1.30
N GLY A 55 9.43 18.57 2.20
CA GLY A 55 9.26 18.98 3.59
C GLY A 55 8.71 20.40 3.73
N MET A 56 9.28 21.38 3.03
CA MET A 56 8.80 22.78 3.01
C MET A 56 7.34 22.87 2.54
N LYS A 57 6.97 22.14 1.48
CA LYS A 57 5.59 22.07 0.98
C LYS A 57 4.64 21.48 2.01
N GLU A 58 5.06 20.42 2.71
CA GLU A 58 4.26 19.77 3.75
C GLU A 58 4.12 20.60 5.03
N VAL A 59 5.12 21.42 5.36
CA VAL A 59 5.05 22.35 6.51
C VAL A 59 4.09 23.49 6.20
N ARG A 60 4.13 24.03 4.98
CA ARG A 60 3.20 25.08 4.52
C ARG A 60 1.76 24.57 4.38
N ASN A 61 1.58 23.30 4.06
CA ASN A 61 0.26 22.68 3.97
C ASN A 61 -0.15 22.10 5.33
N THR A 62 -0.90 22.87 6.12
CA THR A 62 -1.39 22.49 7.46
C THR A 62 -2.36 21.30 7.47
N LYS A 63 -2.91 20.92 6.31
CA LYS A 63 -3.80 19.76 6.19
C LYS A 63 -2.99 18.46 6.14
N ARG A 64 -2.63 17.93 7.31
CA ARG A 64 -2.16 16.54 7.43
C ARG A 64 -3.15 15.73 8.24
N PRO A 65 -3.68 14.61 7.71
CA PRO A 65 -4.40 13.66 8.55
C PRO A 65 -3.40 13.08 9.56
N GLN A 66 -3.75 13.12 10.85
CA GLN A 66 -3.01 12.44 11.92
C GLN A 66 -3.24 10.94 11.76
N THR A 67 -2.54 10.31 10.82
CA THR A 67 -2.54 8.85 10.68
C THR A 67 -1.41 8.28 11.52
N ALA A 68 -1.69 7.23 12.30
CA ALA A 68 -0.66 6.45 12.99
C ALA A 68 0.39 5.87 12.02
N ARG A 69 0.04 5.70 10.74
CA ARG A 69 0.95 5.26 9.68
C ARG A 69 1.79 6.41 9.13
N LEU A 70 3.11 6.21 9.10
CA LEU A 70 4.08 7.14 8.50
C LEU A 70 4.06 7.11 6.96
N ARG A 71 3.85 5.93 6.37
CA ARG A 71 3.78 5.74 4.91
C ARG A 71 2.32 5.78 4.44
N LYS A 72 2.11 6.36 3.24
CA LYS A 72 0.81 6.29 2.56
C LYS A 72 0.48 4.85 2.19
N GLU A 73 -0.80 4.53 2.18
CA GLU A 73 -1.27 3.25 1.66
C GLU A 73 -1.02 3.13 0.15
N GLY A 74 -0.96 1.89 -0.35
CA GLY A 74 -0.79 1.61 -1.77
C GLY A 74 0.66 1.46 -2.28
N GLY A 75 1.65 1.38 -1.39
CA GLY A 75 3.05 1.12 -1.76
C GLY A 75 3.41 -0.34 -2.06
N GLY A 76 2.45 -1.26 -1.99
CA GLY A 76 2.66 -2.69 -2.25
C GLY A 76 2.32 -3.11 -3.69
N ARG A 77 2.64 -4.35 -4.05
CA ARG A 77 2.20 -4.95 -5.32
C ARG A 77 0.68 -4.88 -5.41
N LYS A 78 0.16 -4.18 -6.43
CA LYS A 78 -1.30 -4.11 -6.71
C LYS A 78 -1.88 -5.52 -6.82
N LYS A 79 -3.10 -5.73 -6.34
CA LYS A 79 -3.77 -7.04 -6.41
C LYS A 79 -4.00 -7.41 -7.87
N ILE A 80 -4.05 -8.71 -8.17
CA ILE A 80 -4.33 -9.20 -9.53
C ILE A 80 -5.68 -8.66 -10.03
N ILE A 81 -6.67 -8.57 -9.14
CA ILE A 81 -8.01 -8.02 -9.45
C ILE A 81 -7.91 -6.56 -9.92
N ASP A 82 -7.07 -5.75 -9.29
CA ASP A 82 -6.88 -4.34 -9.66
C ASP A 82 -6.17 -4.19 -11.01
N LYS A 83 -5.37 -5.20 -11.40
CA LYS A 83 -4.65 -5.21 -12.69
C LYS A 83 -5.47 -5.79 -13.82
N ASN A 84 -6.24 -6.84 -13.54
CA ASN A 84 -7.05 -7.55 -14.51
C ASN A 84 -8.43 -7.87 -13.90
N PRO A 85 -9.42 -6.98 -14.12
CA PRO A 85 -10.79 -7.21 -13.66
C PRO A 85 -11.43 -8.48 -14.24
N ASN A 86 -10.96 -8.96 -15.40
CA ASN A 86 -11.51 -10.15 -16.04
C ASN A 86 -11.26 -11.42 -15.23
N VAL A 87 -10.19 -11.47 -14.43
CA VAL A 87 -9.92 -12.64 -13.55
C VAL A 87 -11.07 -12.85 -12.57
N LYS A 88 -11.66 -11.77 -12.04
CA LYS A 88 -12.79 -11.89 -11.12
C LYS A 88 -14.02 -12.43 -11.84
N LYS A 89 -14.33 -11.89 -13.01
CA LYS A 89 -15.47 -12.32 -13.84
C LYS A 89 -15.33 -13.79 -14.27
N GLU A 90 -14.13 -14.21 -14.62
CA GLU A 90 -13.89 -15.58 -15.06
C GLU A 90 -14.04 -16.58 -13.91
N ILE A 91 -13.61 -16.20 -12.70
CA ILE A 91 -13.90 -16.97 -11.49
C ILE A 91 -15.41 -17.03 -11.25
N GLU A 92 -16.13 -15.91 -11.35
CA GLU A 92 -17.60 -15.88 -11.23
C GLU A 92 -18.25 -16.86 -12.23
N ASN A 93 -17.85 -16.84 -13.51
CA ASN A 93 -18.35 -17.77 -14.53
C ASN A 93 -18.07 -19.25 -14.19
N ILE A 94 -16.83 -19.58 -13.81
CA ILE A 94 -16.45 -20.96 -13.45
C ILE A 94 -17.23 -21.44 -12.22
N LEU A 95 -17.50 -20.53 -11.26
CA LEU A 95 -18.31 -20.84 -10.09
C LEU A 95 -19.77 -21.03 -10.50
N GLU A 96 -20.37 -20.14 -11.29
CA GLU A 96 -21.78 -20.23 -11.72
C GLU A 96 -22.08 -21.54 -12.48
N GLU A 97 -21.20 -21.96 -13.39
CA GLU A 97 -21.31 -23.23 -14.12
C GLU A 97 -21.30 -24.46 -13.19
N ASN A 98 -20.72 -24.32 -11.99
CA ASN A 98 -20.50 -25.41 -11.06
C ASN A 98 -21.07 -25.13 -9.65
N THR A 99 -21.98 -24.16 -9.56
CA THR A 99 -22.65 -23.84 -8.30
C THR A 99 -23.73 -24.88 -8.12
N ALA A 100 -23.43 -25.89 -7.31
CA ALA A 100 -24.44 -26.80 -6.79
C ALA A 100 -25.05 -26.16 -5.54
N GLY A 101 -26.36 -25.98 -5.53
CA GLY A 101 -27.07 -25.36 -4.43
C GLY A 101 -28.57 -25.31 -4.68
N ASP A 102 -29.36 -25.34 -3.60
CA ASP A 102 -30.79 -25.10 -3.66
C ASP A 102 -31.01 -23.58 -3.88
N PRO A 103 -31.77 -23.13 -4.90
CA PRO A 103 -32.09 -21.73 -5.11
C PRO A 103 -32.71 -21.04 -3.86
N MET A 104 -33.25 -21.81 -2.91
CA MET A 104 -33.77 -21.32 -1.64
C MET A 104 -32.71 -21.14 -0.52
N SER A 105 -31.50 -21.69 -0.66
CA SER A 105 -30.45 -21.62 0.36
C SER A 105 -29.54 -20.41 0.17
N LYS A 106 -29.26 -19.68 1.25
CA LYS A 106 -28.34 -18.51 1.24
C LYS A 106 -26.88 -18.90 1.03
N LEU A 107 -26.52 -20.18 1.17
CA LEU A 107 -25.14 -20.64 1.10
C LEU A 107 -24.80 -21.15 -0.30
N LYS A 108 -23.88 -20.45 -0.98
CA LYS A 108 -23.32 -20.89 -2.27
C LYS A 108 -22.07 -21.71 -2.02
N TRP A 109 -21.99 -22.91 -2.57
CA TRP A 109 -20.82 -23.77 -2.42
C TRP A 109 -20.37 -24.38 -3.74
N THR A 110 -19.10 -24.74 -3.82
CA THR A 110 -18.51 -25.36 -5.01
C THR A 110 -17.72 -26.61 -4.67
N ASN A 111 -17.87 -27.65 -5.49
CA ASN A 111 -17.11 -28.90 -5.40
C ASN A 111 -15.73 -28.84 -6.06
N LYS A 112 -15.44 -27.78 -6.83
CA LYS A 112 -14.11 -27.56 -7.42
C LYS A 112 -13.13 -27.06 -6.36
N SER A 113 -11.94 -27.64 -6.37
CA SER A 113 -10.84 -27.13 -5.54
C SER A 113 -10.31 -25.81 -6.09
N THR A 114 -9.69 -25.02 -5.22
CA THR A 114 -9.00 -23.78 -5.60
C THR A 114 -7.86 -24.01 -6.59
N TYR A 115 -7.20 -25.18 -6.55
CA TYR A 115 -6.20 -25.60 -7.54
C TYR A 115 -6.83 -25.82 -8.92
N THR A 116 -7.94 -26.56 -8.98
CA THR A 116 -8.66 -26.84 -10.23
C THR A 116 -9.12 -25.56 -10.91
N ILE A 117 -9.66 -24.61 -10.13
CA ILE A 117 -10.08 -23.30 -10.65
C ILE A 117 -8.88 -22.49 -11.15
N ALA A 118 -7.74 -22.55 -10.44
CA ALA A 118 -6.52 -21.87 -10.87
C ALA A 118 -5.98 -22.44 -12.21
N ASP A 119 -6.03 -23.75 -12.41
CA ASP A 119 -5.64 -24.38 -13.66
C ASP A 119 -6.61 -24.03 -14.82
N GLU A 120 -7.92 -23.99 -14.58
CA GLU A 120 -8.90 -23.53 -15.57
C GLU A 120 -8.68 -22.07 -15.96
N LEU A 121 -8.37 -21.19 -14.99
CA LEU A 121 -8.01 -19.80 -15.28
C LEU A 121 -6.73 -19.72 -16.11
N LYS A 122 -5.73 -20.55 -15.82
CA LYS A 122 -4.48 -20.61 -16.57
C LYS A 122 -4.74 -21.01 -18.03
N ASN A 123 -5.63 -21.97 -18.27
CA ASN A 123 -6.07 -22.36 -19.62
C ASN A 123 -6.78 -21.22 -20.37
N LYS A 124 -7.46 -20.32 -19.63
CA LYS A 124 -8.08 -19.09 -20.16
C LYS A 124 -7.13 -17.89 -20.21
N ASN A 125 -5.81 -18.11 -20.17
CA ASN A 125 -4.76 -17.08 -20.18
C ASN A 125 -4.80 -16.11 -18.99
N HIS A 126 -5.30 -16.56 -17.84
CA HIS A 126 -5.33 -15.81 -16.59
C HIS A 126 -4.47 -16.48 -15.53
N ASN A 127 -3.26 -15.95 -15.31
CA ASN A 127 -2.35 -16.50 -14.32
C ASN A 127 -2.71 -15.99 -12.91
N ALA A 128 -3.41 -16.82 -12.13
CA ALA A 128 -3.75 -16.57 -10.73
C ALA A 128 -3.34 -17.79 -9.89
N SER A 129 -2.75 -17.55 -8.72
CA SER A 129 -2.44 -18.64 -7.79
C SER A 129 -3.71 -19.13 -7.08
N GLU A 130 -3.70 -20.40 -6.68
CA GLU A 130 -4.70 -21.04 -5.81
C GLU A 130 -5.08 -20.15 -4.61
N VAL A 131 -4.09 -19.55 -3.93
CA VAL A 131 -4.30 -18.63 -2.79
C VAL A 131 -5.08 -17.38 -3.20
N THR A 132 -4.82 -16.86 -4.40
CA THR A 132 -5.54 -15.69 -4.94
C THR A 132 -6.99 -16.07 -5.24
N VAL A 133 -7.19 -17.23 -5.85
CA VAL A 133 -8.51 -17.79 -6.16
C VAL A 133 -9.32 -17.99 -4.88
N GLY A 134 -8.78 -18.67 -3.87
CA GLY A 134 -9.46 -18.90 -2.59
C GLY A 134 -9.87 -17.59 -1.88
N ARG A 135 -9.01 -16.57 -1.93
CA ARG A 135 -9.36 -15.23 -1.42
C ARG A 135 -10.54 -14.61 -2.19
N ILE A 136 -10.58 -14.75 -3.51
CA ILE A 136 -11.66 -14.21 -4.35
C ILE A 136 -12.98 -14.95 -4.09
N ILE A 137 -12.96 -16.29 -4.05
CA ILE A 137 -14.14 -17.13 -3.74
C ILE A 137 -14.76 -16.71 -2.40
N LYS A 138 -13.93 -16.52 -1.37
CA LYS A 138 -14.39 -16.06 -0.06
C LYS A 138 -14.98 -14.65 -0.10
N GLN A 139 -14.43 -13.74 -0.92
CA GLN A 139 -14.99 -12.39 -1.12
C GLN A 139 -16.33 -12.42 -1.86
N LEU A 140 -16.55 -13.42 -2.72
CA LEU A 140 -17.80 -13.64 -3.44
C LEU A 140 -18.87 -14.36 -2.59
N GLY A 141 -18.53 -14.78 -1.36
CA GLY A 141 -19.46 -15.44 -0.44
C GLY A 141 -19.64 -16.94 -0.69
N TYR A 142 -18.73 -17.57 -1.44
CA TYR A 142 -18.76 -19.01 -1.68
C TYR A 142 -17.96 -19.79 -0.63
N SER A 143 -18.44 -20.97 -0.26
CA SER A 143 -17.71 -21.95 0.54
C SER A 143 -17.22 -23.13 -0.32
N LEU A 144 -16.03 -23.63 -0.03
CA LEU A 144 -15.53 -24.87 -0.64
C LEU A 144 -16.16 -26.06 0.08
N GLN A 145 -16.77 -26.98 -0.67
CA GLN A 145 -17.27 -28.23 -0.11
C GLN A 145 -16.36 -29.38 -0.53
N SER A 146 -15.90 -30.16 0.44
CA SER A 146 -15.16 -31.39 0.14
C SER A 146 -16.11 -32.39 -0.48
N ASN A 147 -15.65 -33.08 -1.52
CA ASN A 147 -16.38 -34.23 -2.04
C ASN A 147 -16.37 -35.33 -0.96
N ILE A 148 -17.53 -35.94 -0.70
CA ILE A 148 -17.63 -37.09 0.21
C ILE A 148 -17.02 -38.28 -0.55
N LYS A 149 -16.03 -38.95 0.07
CA LYS A 149 -15.42 -40.17 -0.48
C LYS A 149 -16.31 -41.38 -0.26
#